data_AF-T1GAJ7-F1
#
_entry.id   AF-T1GAJ7-F1
#
_cell.length_a   1.000
_cell.length_b   1.000
_cell.length_c   1.000
_cell.angle_alpha   90.00
_cell.angle_beta   90.00
_cell.angle_gamma   90.00
#
_symmetry.space_group_name_H-M   'P 1'
#
loop_
_entity.id
_entity.type
_entity.pdbx_description
1 polymer ?
#
loop_
_entity_poly.entity_id
_entity_poly.type
_entity_poly.pdbx_seq_one_letter_code
_entity_poly.pdbx_strand_id
1 'polypeptide(L)'
;MPMTVLTYEAYKPENQTLMEELIRQFNDIKFYKSYLVSVRVRVDQPLGMKTYEHLCGGTILNRHKILTAAHCFYFTNVAGNSTRIPQEMIYIMQDSENLFEYENAFVVEATRVDIHPKYVTRDFTNDLAIVTTSKAFFIGDTVHLPSRSTAIRDIGIISGYGRLYQRGPFSGFALHAFVVIGDCIEMNISYTNQPTFCAMDYEHEGEGVCEGGFGGGLLSPHFEVIGVLSKGSVCASQGQPGIYTEVYSHKMWIENVLWDFVVTLQLDIPSSLASLHNASYRYAYDKFLNINKSSDGCSSCTKRSTSRHGLHLIASNKMKYARAKYRSMEDNSGI
;
A
#
# COMPACT_ATOMS: atom_id res chain seq x y z
N MET A 1 -10.07 -38.53 0.58
CA MET A 1 -11.27 -37.66 0.63
C MET A 1 -11.19 -36.75 -0.58
N PRO A 2 -12.24 -36.62 -1.41
CA PRO A 2 -12.17 -35.67 -2.52
C PRO A 2 -12.04 -34.28 -1.91
N MET A 3 -11.07 -33.49 -2.39
CA MET A 3 -10.95 -32.08 -2.03
C MET A 3 -12.20 -31.37 -2.53
N THR A 4 -13.14 -31.09 -1.65
CA THR A 4 -14.11 -30.03 -1.89
C THR A 4 -13.33 -28.72 -1.91
N VAL A 5 -12.89 -28.32 -3.11
CA VAL A 5 -12.59 -26.92 -3.39
C VAL A 5 -13.88 -26.20 -3.04
N LEU A 6 -13.88 -25.36 -2.00
CA LEU A 6 -15.04 -24.52 -1.72
C LEU A 6 -15.29 -23.69 -2.98
N THR A 7 -16.42 -23.96 -3.63
CA THR A 7 -16.82 -23.30 -4.86
C THR A 7 -17.20 -21.85 -4.55
N TYR A 8 -17.08 -20.98 -5.55
CA TYR A 8 -17.56 -19.59 -5.51
C TYR A 8 -18.97 -19.46 -4.92
N GLU A 9 -19.85 -20.44 -5.14
CA GLU A 9 -21.19 -20.50 -4.55
C GLU A 9 -21.21 -20.36 -3.01
N ALA A 10 -20.19 -20.85 -2.31
CA ALA A 10 -20.10 -20.77 -0.85
C ALA A 10 -19.81 -19.36 -0.33
N TYR A 11 -19.27 -18.46 -1.17
CA TYR A 11 -18.88 -17.09 -0.83
C TYR A 11 -19.72 -16.02 -1.52
N LYS A 12 -20.68 -16.42 -2.36
CA LYS A 12 -21.57 -15.48 -3.02
C LYS A 12 -22.27 -14.60 -1.97
N PRO A 13 -22.21 -13.25 -2.11
CA PRO A 13 -22.87 -12.37 -1.17
C PRO A 13 -24.38 -12.68 -1.11
N GLU A 14 -24.96 -12.71 0.10
CA GLU A 14 -26.39 -13.05 0.29
C GLU A 14 -27.34 -12.08 -0.44
N ASN A 15 -26.86 -10.88 -0.81
CA ASN A 15 -27.65 -9.85 -1.47
C ASN A 15 -27.02 -9.44 -2.83
N GLN A 16 -27.41 -10.12 -3.90
CA GLN A 16 -26.97 -9.81 -5.27
C GLN A 16 -27.35 -8.39 -5.75
N THR A 17 -28.44 -7.80 -5.23
CA THR A 17 -28.91 -6.48 -5.66
C THR A 17 -28.01 -5.35 -5.13
N LEU A 18 -27.60 -5.44 -3.86
CA LEU A 18 -26.61 -4.53 -3.27
C LEU A 18 -25.27 -4.60 -4.03
N MET A 19 -24.92 -5.79 -4.50
CA MET A 19 -23.71 -6.04 -5.28
C MET A 19 -23.73 -5.38 -6.66
N GLU A 20 -24.85 -5.50 -7.38
CA GLU A 20 -25.02 -4.81 -8.67
C GLU A 20 -25.01 -3.28 -8.50
N GLU A 21 -25.53 -2.75 -7.40
CA GLU A 21 -25.45 -1.33 -7.07
C GLU A 21 -24.01 -0.89 -6.75
N LEU A 22 -23.25 -1.69 -6.01
CA LEU A 22 -21.83 -1.42 -5.73
C LEU A 22 -21.02 -1.45 -7.03
N ILE A 23 -21.19 -2.46 -7.89
CA ILE A 23 -20.55 -2.53 -9.22
C ILE A 23 -20.91 -1.31 -10.07
N ARG A 24 -22.16 -0.84 -10.02
CA ARG A 24 -22.57 0.42 -10.68
C ARG A 24 -21.89 1.65 -10.07
N GLN A 25 -21.66 1.71 -8.77
CA GLN A 25 -20.84 2.76 -8.14
C GLN A 25 -19.37 2.67 -8.57
N PHE A 26 -18.87 1.46 -8.84
CA PHE A 26 -17.51 1.24 -9.36
C PHE A 26 -17.32 1.60 -10.84
N ASN A 27 -18.39 1.77 -11.62
CA ASN A 27 -18.30 2.09 -13.06
C ASN A 27 -17.71 3.48 -13.37
N ASP A 28 -17.45 4.35 -12.38
CA ASP A 28 -16.52 5.47 -12.57
C ASP A 28 -15.06 5.01 -12.49
N ILE A 29 -14.68 4.15 -13.44
CA ILE A 29 -13.36 3.50 -13.57
C ILE A 29 -12.22 4.53 -13.57
N LYS A 30 -12.48 5.78 -13.96
CA LYS A 30 -11.49 6.86 -13.95
C LYS A 30 -10.94 7.12 -12.55
N PHE A 31 -11.78 6.95 -11.52
CA PHE A 31 -11.37 7.21 -10.15
C PHE A 31 -10.32 6.20 -9.67
N TYR A 32 -10.54 4.90 -9.87
CA TYR A 32 -9.65 3.84 -9.37
C TYR A 32 -8.29 3.83 -10.09
N LYS A 33 -8.28 4.17 -11.38
CA LYS A 33 -7.04 4.33 -12.16
C LYS A 33 -6.15 5.45 -11.62
N SER A 34 -6.72 6.47 -11.00
CA SER A 34 -5.94 7.63 -10.50
C SER A 34 -4.95 7.28 -9.39
N TYR A 35 -5.18 6.18 -8.66
CA TYR A 35 -4.32 5.70 -7.58
C TYR A 35 -3.41 4.55 -7.98
N LEU A 36 -3.64 3.98 -9.15
CA LEU A 36 -2.83 2.89 -9.67
C LEU A 36 -1.50 3.46 -10.18
N VAL A 37 -0.41 2.81 -9.80
CA VAL A 37 0.91 3.07 -10.36
C VAL A 37 1.59 1.79 -10.80
N SER A 38 2.54 1.95 -11.71
CA SER A 38 3.48 0.90 -12.10
C SER A 38 4.80 1.14 -11.38
N VAL A 39 5.19 0.21 -10.52
CA VAL A 39 6.52 0.14 -9.91
C VAL A 39 7.46 -0.48 -10.93
N ARG A 40 8.58 0.20 -11.22
CA ARG A 40 9.49 -0.14 -12.31
C ARG A 40 10.94 -0.22 -11.85
N VAL A 41 11.72 -1.02 -12.55
CA VAL A 41 13.18 -1.06 -12.42
C VAL A 41 13.84 -0.47 -13.66
N ARG A 42 14.87 0.36 -13.46
CA ARG A 42 15.72 0.84 -14.53
C ARG A 42 16.63 -0.29 -14.99
N VAL A 43 16.62 -0.55 -16.28
CA VAL A 43 17.52 -1.46 -16.96
C VAL A 43 18.37 -0.65 -17.92
N ASP A 44 19.68 -0.68 -17.71
CA ASP A 44 20.65 -0.04 -18.58
C ASP A 44 20.93 -0.96 -19.77
N GLN A 45 20.57 -0.52 -20.99
CA GLN A 45 20.74 -1.26 -22.23
C GLN A 45 22.07 -0.92 -22.93
N PRO A 46 22.54 -1.78 -23.85
CA PRO A 46 23.66 -1.44 -24.73
C PRO A 46 23.44 -0.09 -25.43
N LEU A 47 24.53 0.61 -25.74
CA LEU A 47 24.53 1.98 -26.33
C LEU A 47 24.01 3.10 -25.40
N GLY A 48 23.87 2.82 -24.09
CA GLY A 48 23.50 3.83 -23.09
C GLY A 48 22.01 4.17 -23.04
N MET A 49 21.18 3.40 -23.74
CA MET A 49 19.73 3.50 -23.63
C MET A 49 19.27 3.02 -22.25
N LYS A 50 18.26 3.67 -21.68
CA LYS A 50 17.67 3.29 -20.39
C LYS A 50 16.23 2.89 -20.61
N THR A 51 15.85 1.70 -20.17
CA THR A 51 14.46 1.23 -20.16
C THR A 51 13.95 1.09 -18.74
N TYR A 52 12.63 1.23 -18.57
CA TYR A 52 11.96 1.08 -17.27
C TYR A 52 11.01 -0.11 -17.33
N GLU A 53 11.44 -1.24 -16.80
CA GLU A 53 10.68 -2.48 -16.84
C GLU A 53 9.69 -2.53 -15.69
N HIS A 54 8.46 -2.97 -15.96
CA HIS A 54 7.43 -3.13 -14.95
C HIS A 54 7.76 -4.30 -14.01
N LEU A 55 7.72 -4.04 -12.70
CA LEU A 55 7.89 -5.05 -11.66
C LEU A 55 6.54 -5.46 -11.06
N CYS A 56 5.80 -4.47 -10.58
CA CYS A 56 4.61 -4.65 -9.77
C CYS A 56 3.66 -3.45 -9.92
N GLY A 57 2.41 -3.64 -9.51
CA GLY A 57 1.50 -2.54 -9.21
C GLY A 57 1.82 -1.85 -7.88
N GLY A 58 1.16 -0.73 -7.64
CA GLY A 58 1.15 -0.05 -6.36
C GLY A 58 -0.06 0.87 -6.24
N THR A 59 -0.34 1.31 -5.01
CA THR A 59 -1.45 2.19 -4.68
C THR A 59 -0.95 3.47 -4.03
N ILE A 60 -1.30 4.62 -4.60
CA ILE A 60 -0.95 5.93 -4.06
C ILE A 60 -1.73 6.17 -2.75
N LEU A 61 -1.01 6.33 -1.63
CA LEU A 61 -1.57 6.71 -0.33
C LEU A 61 -1.60 8.23 -0.14
N ASN A 62 -0.60 8.92 -0.65
CA ASN A 62 -0.53 10.38 -0.68
C ASN A 62 0.44 10.84 -1.77
N ARG A 63 0.66 12.17 -1.88
CA ARG A 63 1.43 12.80 -2.96
C ARG A 63 2.83 12.23 -3.16
N HIS A 64 3.43 11.59 -2.18
CA HIS A 64 4.77 11.00 -2.29
C HIS A 64 4.87 9.53 -1.89
N LYS A 65 3.79 8.93 -1.37
CA LYS A 65 3.85 7.61 -0.73
C LYS A 65 2.97 6.63 -1.47
N ILE A 66 3.58 5.52 -1.87
CA ILE A 66 2.92 4.42 -2.56
C ILE A 66 3.02 3.18 -1.67
N LEU A 67 1.90 2.52 -1.47
CA LEU A 67 1.83 1.19 -0.86
C LEU A 67 1.98 0.12 -1.95
N THR A 68 2.82 -0.87 -1.69
CA THR A 68 3.01 -2.03 -2.58
C THR A 68 3.52 -3.23 -1.77
N ALA A 69 3.85 -4.34 -2.43
CA ALA A 69 4.40 -5.53 -1.79
C ALA A 69 5.92 -5.42 -1.61
N ALA A 70 6.46 -6.05 -0.56
CA ALA A 70 7.89 -6.06 -0.30
C ALA A 70 8.65 -6.93 -1.30
N HIS A 71 8.09 -8.06 -1.73
CA HIS A 71 8.74 -8.99 -2.65
C HIS A 71 9.08 -8.34 -3.99
N CYS A 72 8.37 -7.28 -4.40
CA CYS A 72 8.64 -6.50 -5.61
C CYS A 72 10.07 -5.91 -5.64
N PHE A 73 10.73 -5.78 -4.50
CA PHE A 73 12.07 -5.22 -4.37
C PHE A 73 13.15 -6.28 -4.15
N TYR A 74 12.85 -7.55 -4.45
CA TYR A 74 13.80 -8.65 -4.33
C TYR A 74 13.83 -9.48 -5.62
N PHE A 75 15.03 -9.73 -6.14
CA PHE A 75 15.26 -10.75 -7.16
C PHE A 75 15.64 -12.07 -6.48
N THR A 76 14.92 -13.14 -6.78
CA THR A 76 15.26 -14.48 -6.29
C THR A 76 15.85 -15.29 -7.43
N ASN A 77 17.08 -15.77 -7.27
CA ASN A 77 17.76 -16.56 -8.30
C ASN A 77 17.31 -18.04 -8.29
N VAL A 78 17.80 -18.83 -9.25
CA VAL A 78 17.49 -20.27 -9.36
C VAL A 78 17.93 -21.09 -8.15
N ALA A 79 18.88 -20.58 -7.36
CA ALA A 79 19.34 -21.22 -6.12
C ALA A 79 18.49 -20.82 -4.89
N GLY A 80 17.47 -19.99 -5.08
CA GLY A 80 16.61 -19.51 -4.00
C GLY A 80 17.18 -18.35 -3.19
N ASN A 81 18.30 -17.77 -3.60
CA ASN A 81 18.88 -16.60 -2.93
C ASN A 81 18.17 -15.33 -3.39
N SER A 82 17.63 -14.57 -2.43
CA SER A 82 16.97 -13.29 -2.68
C SER A 82 17.95 -12.13 -2.48
N THR A 83 18.09 -11.27 -3.49
CA THR A 83 18.91 -10.06 -3.47
C THR A 83 18.01 -8.84 -3.59
N ARG A 84 18.21 -7.85 -2.72
CA ARG A 84 17.42 -6.61 -2.75
C ARG A 84 17.83 -5.74 -3.95
N ILE A 85 16.84 -5.19 -4.64
CA ILE A 85 17.03 -4.22 -5.72
C ILE A 85 17.49 -2.88 -5.11
N PRO A 86 18.59 -2.29 -5.59
CA PRO A 86 19.01 -0.96 -5.14
C PRO A 86 17.95 0.10 -5.44
N GLN A 87 17.76 1.01 -4.49
CA GLN A 87 16.68 2.01 -4.54
C GLN A 87 16.80 2.94 -5.75
N GLU A 88 18.02 3.32 -6.12
CA GLU A 88 18.36 4.18 -7.25
C GLU A 88 17.97 3.58 -8.63
N MET A 89 17.59 2.31 -8.65
CA MET A 89 17.04 1.65 -9.83
C MET A 89 15.51 1.68 -9.85
N ILE A 90 14.84 2.11 -8.77
CA ILE A 90 13.38 2.06 -8.65
C ILE A 90 12.75 3.36 -9.14
N TYR A 91 11.79 3.20 -10.05
CA TYR A 91 11.01 4.29 -10.62
C TYR A 91 9.53 3.97 -10.52
N ILE A 92 8.70 4.99 -10.45
CA ILE A 92 7.26 4.87 -10.39
C ILE A 92 6.66 5.61 -11.56
N MET A 93 5.75 4.96 -12.26
CA MET A 93 4.96 5.57 -13.34
C MET A 93 3.51 5.72 -12.92
N GLN A 94 2.96 6.93 -13.09
CA GLN A 94 1.54 7.26 -12.99
C GLN A 94 1.03 7.73 -14.37
N ASP A 95 -0.29 7.62 -14.58
CA ASP A 95 -1.02 8.31 -15.66
C ASP A 95 -0.60 7.90 -17.07
N SER A 96 -0.22 6.62 -17.23
CA SER A 96 -0.06 6.05 -18.56
C SER A 96 -1.25 5.17 -18.90
N GLU A 97 -1.92 5.51 -20.00
CA GLU A 97 -2.93 4.65 -20.61
C GLU A 97 -2.31 3.33 -21.07
N ASN A 98 -1.03 3.34 -21.45
CA ASN A 98 -0.30 2.19 -21.96
C ASN A 98 1.01 1.94 -21.20
N LEU A 99 1.14 0.80 -20.51
CA LEU A 99 2.31 0.38 -19.75
C LEU A 99 3.62 0.53 -20.52
N PHE A 100 3.58 0.34 -21.84
CA PHE A 100 4.76 0.38 -22.71
C PHE A 100 5.12 1.80 -23.21
N GLU A 101 4.23 2.77 -23.04
CA GLU A 101 4.45 4.16 -23.42
C GLU A 101 4.86 4.99 -22.21
N TYR A 102 6.17 5.12 -21.99
CA TYR A 102 6.73 5.88 -20.87
C TYR A 102 7.19 7.31 -21.25
N GLU A 103 7.28 7.64 -22.54
CA GLU A 103 7.72 8.96 -23.01
C GLU A 103 6.76 10.08 -22.62
N ASN A 104 5.45 9.77 -22.60
CA ASN A 104 4.39 10.71 -22.21
C ASN A 104 3.89 10.50 -20.77
N ALA A 105 4.43 9.50 -20.07
CA ALA A 105 3.97 9.14 -18.74
C ALA A 105 4.70 9.93 -17.65
N PHE A 106 4.04 10.14 -16.51
CA PHE A 106 4.69 10.74 -15.35
C PHE A 106 5.55 9.70 -14.64
N VAL A 107 6.85 9.67 -14.96
CA VAL A 107 7.84 8.75 -14.36
C VAL A 107 8.72 9.49 -13.36
N VAL A 108 8.81 8.97 -12.14
CA VAL A 108 9.54 9.59 -11.03
C VAL A 108 10.43 8.58 -10.29
N GLU A 109 11.58 9.04 -9.83
CA GLU A 109 12.52 8.20 -9.06
C GLU A 109 12.05 8.01 -7.61
N ALA A 110 12.31 6.82 -7.06
CA ALA A 110 12.17 6.54 -5.64
C ALA A 110 13.33 7.11 -4.81
N THR A 111 13.01 7.89 -3.78
CA THR A 111 13.99 8.44 -2.81
C THR A 111 14.10 7.62 -1.54
N ARG A 112 13.13 6.72 -1.27
CA ARG A 112 13.16 5.78 -0.16
C ARG A 112 12.29 4.57 -0.46
N VAL A 113 12.75 3.36 -0.10
CA VAL A 113 11.92 2.14 -0.10
C VAL A 113 11.94 1.53 1.30
N ASP A 114 10.82 1.67 2.01
CA ASP A 114 10.60 1.14 3.35
C ASP A 114 9.97 -0.25 3.28
N ILE A 115 10.77 -1.29 3.46
CA ILE A 115 10.30 -2.68 3.58
C ILE A 115 9.78 -2.90 5.01
N HIS A 116 8.65 -3.60 5.17
CA HIS A 116 8.16 -3.94 6.50
C HIS A 116 9.27 -4.69 7.30
N PRO A 117 9.57 -4.30 8.54
CA PRO A 117 10.75 -4.80 9.27
C PRO A 117 10.69 -6.29 9.62
N LYS A 118 9.50 -6.88 9.59
CA LYS A 118 9.27 -8.32 9.78
C LYS A 118 9.00 -9.06 8.47
N TYR A 119 9.35 -8.47 7.33
CA TYR A 119 9.20 -9.12 6.04
C TYR A 119 10.13 -10.35 5.94
N VAL A 120 9.61 -11.48 5.46
CA VAL A 120 10.39 -12.70 5.25
C VAL A 120 10.30 -13.11 3.78
N THR A 121 11.44 -13.09 3.08
CA THR A 121 11.50 -13.35 1.63
C THR A 121 11.07 -14.76 1.23
N ARG A 122 11.26 -15.75 2.12
CA ARG A 122 11.00 -17.16 1.82
C ARG A 122 9.52 -17.49 1.68
N ASP A 123 8.69 -16.91 2.54
CA ASP A 123 7.26 -17.20 2.62
C ASP A 123 6.39 -15.97 2.41
N PHE A 124 6.98 -14.82 2.10
CA PHE A 124 6.30 -13.52 1.98
C PHE A 124 5.50 -13.15 3.24
N THR A 125 6.00 -13.49 4.42
CA THR A 125 5.43 -13.00 5.68
C THR A 125 5.58 -11.48 5.77
N ASN A 126 4.53 -10.76 6.18
CA ASN A 126 4.43 -9.29 6.24
C ASN A 126 4.87 -8.60 4.93
N ASP A 127 4.35 -9.08 3.81
CA ASP A 127 4.73 -8.62 2.47
C ASP A 127 4.13 -7.25 2.12
N LEU A 128 4.71 -6.21 2.72
CA LEU A 128 4.36 -4.81 2.49
C LEU A 128 5.61 -3.94 2.40
N ALA A 129 5.54 -2.96 1.51
CA ALA A 129 6.54 -1.92 1.36
C ALA A 129 5.89 -0.58 1.04
N ILE A 130 6.57 0.50 1.43
CA ILE A 130 6.18 1.86 1.08
C ILE A 130 7.31 2.52 0.29
N VAL A 131 6.98 3.01 -0.90
CA VAL A 131 7.91 3.79 -1.73
C VAL A 131 7.65 5.27 -1.51
N THR A 132 8.73 6.03 -1.32
CA THR A 132 8.72 7.49 -1.30
C THR A 132 9.28 8.03 -2.60
N THR A 133 8.60 8.97 -3.24
CA THR A 133 9.02 9.53 -4.54
C THR A 133 9.63 10.92 -4.44
N SER A 134 10.56 11.20 -5.36
CA SER A 134 11.25 12.49 -5.49
C SER A 134 10.32 13.64 -5.87
N LYS A 135 9.24 13.36 -6.61
CA LYS A 135 8.24 14.35 -7.03
C LYS A 135 6.86 13.96 -6.54
N ALA A 136 6.04 14.98 -6.30
CA ALA A 136 4.66 14.82 -5.90
C ALA A 136 3.82 14.32 -7.09
N PHE A 137 3.01 13.29 -6.88
CA PHE A 137 1.98 12.87 -7.81
C PHE A 137 0.81 13.85 -7.83
N PHE A 138 0.10 13.86 -8.96
CA PHE A 138 -1.21 14.49 -9.06
C PHE A 138 -2.22 13.52 -8.46
N ILE A 139 -2.92 13.99 -7.43
CA ILE A 139 -3.93 13.22 -6.73
C ILE A 139 -5.18 14.09 -6.67
N GLY A 140 -6.31 13.52 -7.08
CA GLY A 140 -7.63 14.09 -6.85
C GLY A 140 -8.04 13.85 -5.40
N ASP A 141 -9.01 12.96 -5.20
CA ASP A 141 -9.34 12.43 -3.88
C ASP A 141 -8.25 11.47 -3.39
N THR A 142 -8.31 10.99 -2.14
CA THR A 142 -7.29 10.09 -1.56
C THR A 142 -7.89 8.76 -1.17
N VAL A 143 -7.22 7.66 -1.53
CA VAL A 143 -7.48 6.36 -0.92
C VAL A 143 -7.21 6.42 0.58
N HIS A 144 -8.09 5.82 1.38
CA HIS A 144 -8.01 5.82 2.83
C HIS A 144 -7.37 4.53 3.35
N LEU A 145 -6.71 4.61 4.50
CA LEU A 145 -6.35 3.41 5.26
C LEU A 145 -7.60 2.88 5.97
N PRO A 146 -7.78 1.55 6.04
CA PRO A 146 -8.97 0.96 6.62
C PRO A 146 -9.14 1.31 8.09
N SER A 147 -10.38 1.53 8.49
CA SER A 147 -10.76 1.79 9.89
C SER A 147 -11.00 0.52 10.72
N ARG A 148 -11.20 -0.62 10.05
CA ARG A 148 -11.49 -1.93 10.64
C ARG A 148 -10.83 -3.06 9.83
N SER A 149 -10.77 -4.25 10.40
CA SER A 149 -10.31 -5.46 9.71
C SER A 149 -11.21 -5.78 8.52
N THR A 150 -10.62 -6.42 7.51
CA THR A 150 -11.30 -6.78 6.27
C THR A 150 -12.43 -7.76 6.55
N ALA A 151 -13.63 -7.46 6.03
CA ALA A 151 -14.78 -8.34 6.17
C ALA A 151 -14.73 -9.47 5.13
N ILE A 152 -14.90 -10.71 5.60
CA ILE A 152 -15.08 -11.88 4.72
C ILE A 152 -16.49 -11.85 4.13
N ARG A 153 -16.66 -12.36 2.90
CA ARG A 153 -17.89 -12.29 2.07
C ARG A 153 -18.25 -10.87 1.63
N ASP A 154 -17.34 -9.91 1.79
CA ASP A 154 -17.44 -8.58 1.18
C ASP A 154 -16.77 -8.59 -0.20
N ILE A 155 -16.84 -7.47 -0.89
CA ILE A 155 -16.29 -7.30 -2.23
C ILE A 155 -15.25 -6.20 -2.30
N GLY A 156 -14.43 -6.27 -3.34
CA GLY A 156 -13.52 -5.20 -3.67
C GLY A 156 -13.21 -5.13 -5.15
N ILE A 157 -12.47 -4.10 -5.51
CA ILE A 157 -11.92 -3.93 -6.84
C ILE A 157 -10.40 -4.03 -6.77
N ILE A 158 -9.83 -4.79 -7.70
CA ILE A 158 -8.40 -4.76 -7.97
C ILE A 158 -8.18 -4.18 -9.35
N SER A 159 -7.15 -3.35 -9.48
CA SER A 159 -6.71 -2.77 -10.75
C SER A 159 -5.22 -2.99 -10.96
N GLY A 160 -4.78 -3.20 -12.20
CA GLY A 160 -3.37 -3.43 -12.49
C GLY A 160 -3.03 -3.63 -13.96
N TYR A 161 -1.75 -3.88 -14.21
CA TYR A 161 -1.17 -4.12 -15.54
C TYR A 161 -0.65 -5.56 -15.67
N GLY A 162 -1.25 -6.49 -14.94
CA GLY A 162 -0.87 -7.90 -14.94
C GLY A 162 -0.89 -8.53 -16.34
N ARG A 163 -0.25 -9.69 -16.47
CA ARG A 163 -0.28 -10.47 -17.70
C ARG A 163 -1.71 -10.86 -18.05
N LEU A 164 -2.00 -10.95 -19.35
CA LEU A 164 -3.33 -11.38 -19.83
C LEU A 164 -3.59 -12.87 -19.62
N TYR A 165 -2.52 -13.67 -19.55
CA TYR A 165 -2.56 -15.10 -19.29
C TYR A 165 -1.17 -15.58 -18.83
N GLN A 166 -1.08 -16.83 -18.38
CA GLN A 166 0.17 -17.42 -17.88
C GLN A 166 1.29 -17.30 -18.92
N ARG A 167 2.41 -16.68 -18.54
CA ARG A 167 3.57 -16.42 -19.42
C ARG A 167 3.24 -15.59 -20.68
N GLY A 168 2.04 -15.00 -20.75
CA GLY A 168 1.62 -14.08 -21.81
C GLY A 168 2.14 -12.67 -21.61
N PRO A 169 1.89 -11.72 -22.52
CA PRO A 169 2.34 -10.34 -22.36
C PRO A 169 1.64 -9.63 -21.18
N PHE A 170 2.29 -8.62 -20.60
CA PHE A 170 1.61 -7.66 -19.72
C PHE A 170 0.51 -6.94 -20.49
N SER A 171 -0.56 -6.60 -19.80
CA SER A 171 -1.56 -5.71 -20.38
C SER A 171 -0.95 -4.33 -20.61
N GLY A 172 -1.07 -3.80 -21.83
CA GLY A 172 -0.75 -2.41 -22.10
C GLY A 172 -1.66 -1.50 -21.28
N PHE A 173 -2.96 -1.80 -21.23
CA PHE A 173 -3.93 -0.96 -20.54
C PHE A 173 -4.18 -1.43 -19.12
N ALA A 174 -4.46 -0.50 -18.20
CA ALA A 174 -4.88 -0.84 -16.85
C ALA A 174 -6.23 -1.60 -16.89
N LEU A 175 -6.20 -2.82 -16.37
CA LEU A 175 -7.36 -3.69 -16.20
C LEU A 175 -7.91 -3.57 -14.77
N HIS A 176 -9.16 -3.98 -14.59
CA HIS A 176 -9.78 -4.10 -13.28
C HIS A 176 -10.67 -5.34 -13.22
N ALA A 177 -10.85 -5.88 -12.02
CA ALA A 177 -11.75 -6.99 -11.74
C ALA A 177 -12.43 -6.79 -10.39
N PHE A 178 -13.69 -7.19 -10.30
CA PHE A 178 -14.41 -7.31 -9.04
C PHE A 178 -14.07 -8.65 -8.40
N VAL A 179 -13.79 -8.62 -7.10
CA VAL A 179 -13.41 -9.83 -6.36
C VAL A 179 -14.26 -9.98 -5.13
N VAL A 180 -14.52 -11.23 -4.76
CA VAL A 180 -15.13 -11.62 -3.49
C VAL A 180 -14.04 -11.96 -2.50
N ILE A 181 -14.16 -11.42 -1.30
CA ILE A 181 -13.23 -11.63 -0.20
C ILE A 181 -13.63 -12.88 0.57
N GLY A 182 -12.65 -13.75 0.80
CA GLY A 182 -12.80 -15.04 1.43
C GLY A 182 -11.74 -15.31 2.48
N ASP A 183 -12.02 -16.29 3.33
CA ASP A 183 -11.05 -16.77 4.31
C ASP A 183 -10.13 -17.82 3.65
N CYS A 184 -8.82 -17.57 3.69
CA CYS A 184 -7.84 -18.49 3.12
C CYS A 184 -7.87 -19.89 3.75
N ILE A 185 -8.15 -19.99 5.05
CA ILE A 185 -8.23 -21.26 5.78
C ILE A 185 -9.40 -22.08 5.27
N GLU A 186 -10.57 -21.46 5.18
CA GLU A 186 -11.77 -22.11 4.65
C GLU A 186 -11.53 -22.57 3.20
N MET A 187 -10.82 -21.76 2.40
CA MET A 187 -10.39 -22.11 1.04
C MET A 187 -9.24 -23.13 0.97
N ASN A 188 -8.86 -23.74 2.10
CA ASN A 188 -7.80 -24.75 2.21
C ASN A 188 -6.42 -24.28 1.69
N ILE A 189 -6.13 -22.98 1.84
CA ILE A 189 -4.86 -22.36 1.48
C ILE A 189 -3.97 -22.35 2.73
N SER A 190 -2.87 -23.10 2.73
CA SER A 190 -1.95 -23.29 3.87
C SER A 190 -1.06 -22.08 4.19
N TYR A 191 -1.57 -20.87 3.97
CA TYR A 191 -0.83 -19.62 4.04
C TYR A 191 -1.36 -18.76 5.19
N THR A 192 -1.19 -19.22 6.44
CA THR A 192 -2.00 -18.75 7.59
C THR A 192 -1.19 -18.19 8.76
N ASN A 193 0.14 -18.09 8.63
CA ASN A 193 1.00 -17.62 9.72
C ASN A 193 1.03 -16.09 9.88
N GLN A 194 0.13 -15.37 9.22
CA GLN A 194 0.13 -13.91 9.16
C GLN A 194 -1.27 -13.36 8.82
N PRO A 195 -1.55 -12.08 9.13
CA PRO A 195 -2.84 -11.47 8.80
C PRO A 195 -2.97 -11.28 7.28
N THR A 196 -3.60 -12.26 6.65
CA THR A 196 -3.88 -12.34 5.21
C THR A 196 -5.32 -12.78 4.98
N PHE A 197 -5.87 -12.40 3.84
CA PHE A 197 -7.14 -12.92 3.35
C PHE A 197 -7.01 -13.32 1.88
N CYS A 198 -8.01 -14.04 1.39
CA CYS A 198 -8.04 -14.53 0.02
C CYS A 198 -9.10 -13.77 -0.76
N ALA A 199 -8.89 -13.54 -2.06
CA ALA A 199 -9.94 -13.01 -2.92
C ALA A 199 -9.91 -13.67 -4.29
N MET A 200 -11.09 -13.87 -4.86
CA MET A 200 -11.30 -14.51 -6.17
C MET A 200 -12.21 -13.65 -7.03
N ASP A 201 -12.10 -13.80 -8.34
CA ASP A 201 -12.96 -13.10 -9.29
C ASP A 201 -14.45 -13.38 -8.99
N TYR A 202 -15.26 -12.33 -9.01
CA TYR A 202 -16.68 -12.40 -8.74
C TYR A 202 -17.51 -12.93 -9.91
N GLU A 203 -17.08 -12.66 -11.15
CA GLU A 203 -17.83 -12.95 -12.37
C GLU A 203 -17.38 -14.25 -13.03
N HIS A 204 -16.10 -14.58 -12.94
CA HIS A 204 -15.50 -15.68 -13.69
C HIS A 204 -14.84 -16.68 -12.75
N GLU A 205 -15.54 -17.79 -12.48
CA GLU A 205 -14.97 -18.89 -11.69
C GLU A 205 -13.67 -19.40 -12.34
N GLY A 206 -12.55 -19.29 -11.62
CA GLY A 206 -11.25 -19.75 -12.09
C GLY A 206 -10.45 -18.74 -12.90
N GLU A 207 -10.93 -17.51 -13.05
CA GLU A 207 -10.13 -16.37 -13.49
C GLU A 207 -9.67 -15.53 -12.28
N GLY A 208 -8.63 -14.73 -12.49
CA GLY A 208 -8.09 -13.88 -11.43
C GLY A 208 -6.72 -13.31 -11.81
N VAL A 209 -6.04 -12.74 -10.82
CA VAL A 209 -4.89 -11.89 -11.11
C VAL A 209 -3.67 -12.70 -11.53
N CYS A 210 -3.16 -12.42 -12.72
CA CYS A 210 -1.92 -12.95 -13.25
C CYS A 210 -0.67 -12.20 -12.73
N GLU A 211 0.51 -12.77 -13.04
CA GLU A 211 1.82 -12.14 -12.79
C GLU A 211 1.85 -10.67 -13.24
N GLY A 212 2.52 -9.80 -12.47
CA GLY A 212 2.56 -8.34 -12.72
C GLY A 212 1.42 -7.56 -12.11
N GLY A 213 0.34 -8.21 -11.65
CA GLY A 213 -0.66 -7.56 -10.80
C GLY A 213 -0.22 -7.44 -9.33
N PHE A 214 0.85 -8.14 -8.94
CA PHE A 214 1.38 -8.15 -7.57
C PHE A 214 1.73 -6.75 -7.07
N GLY A 215 1.58 -6.53 -5.76
CA GLY A 215 1.79 -5.22 -5.14
C GLY A 215 0.66 -4.21 -5.37
N GLY A 216 -0.30 -4.50 -6.25
CA GLY A 216 -1.52 -3.71 -6.40
C GLY A 216 -2.40 -3.79 -5.15
N GLY A 217 -2.97 -2.66 -4.75
CA GLY A 217 -3.93 -2.60 -3.65
C GLY A 217 -5.33 -3.05 -4.09
N LEU A 218 -6.00 -3.79 -3.21
CA LEU A 218 -7.42 -4.11 -3.30
C LEU A 218 -8.19 -3.04 -2.55
N LEU A 219 -9.11 -2.36 -3.25
CA LEU A 219 -9.92 -1.29 -2.70
C LEU A 219 -11.31 -1.80 -2.33
N SER A 220 -11.79 -1.40 -1.15
CA SER A 220 -13.18 -1.60 -0.76
C SER A 220 -14.10 -0.60 -1.49
N PRO A 221 -15.42 -0.80 -1.47
CA PRO A 221 -16.38 0.16 -2.03
C PRO A 221 -16.35 1.54 -1.36
N HIS A 222 -15.74 1.64 -0.17
CA HIS A 222 -15.58 2.88 0.57
C HIS A 222 -14.23 3.57 0.29
N PHE A 223 -13.52 3.15 -0.75
CA PHE A 223 -12.20 3.67 -1.14
C PHE A 223 -11.12 3.50 -0.06
N GLU A 224 -11.23 2.44 0.74
CA GLU A 224 -10.18 2.03 1.66
C GLU A 224 -9.30 0.97 0.98
N VAL A 225 -7.97 1.09 1.06
CA VAL A 225 -7.06 0.02 0.62
C VAL A 225 -6.99 -1.06 1.69
N ILE A 226 -7.74 -2.13 1.50
CA ILE A 226 -7.93 -3.18 2.52
C ILE A 226 -6.89 -4.30 2.42
N GLY A 227 -6.28 -4.50 1.25
CA GLY A 227 -5.24 -5.50 1.05
C GLY A 227 -4.23 -5.09 -0.01
N VAL A 228 -3.06 -5.73 0.01
CA VAL A 228 -2.06 -5.67 -1.06
C VAL A 228 -1.86 -7.07 -1.61
N LEU A 229 -1.97 -7.24 -2.92
CA LEU A 229 -1.81 -8.55 -3.56
C LEU A 229 -0.36 -9.04 -3.38
N SER A 230 -0.19 -10.04 -2.52
CA SER A 230 1.13 -10.59 -2.16
C SER A 230 1.47 -11.78 -3.04
N LYS A 231 0.59 -12.77 -3.07
CA LYS A 231 0.80 -14.03 -3.78
C LYS A 231 -0.46 -14.41 -4.54
N GLY A 232 -0.29 -15.10 -5.64
CA GLY A 232 -1.39 -15.66 -6.41
C GLY A 232 -0.94 -16.98 -6.99
N SER A 233 -1.89 -17.85 -7.31
CA SER A 233 -1.60 -18.95 -8.20
C SER A 233 -1.30 -18.41 -9.59
N VAL A 234 -0.84 -19.28 -10.48
CA VAL A 234 -0.56 -18.86 -11.85
C VAL A 234 -1.86 -18.46 -12.53
N CYS A 235 -2.12 -17.15 -12.65
CA CYS A 235 -3.32 -16.60 -13.28
C CYS A 235 -4.64 -17.18 -12.75
N ALA A 236 -4.74 -17.40 -11.44
CA ALA A 236 -5.90 -18.03 -10.81
C ALA A 236 -6.30 -19.42 -11.36
N SER A 237 -5.36 -20.12 -12.02
CA SER A 237 -5.59 -21.47 -12.55
C SER A 237 -6.22 -22.39 -11.49
N GLN A 238 -7.32 -23.03 -11.88
CA GLN A 238 -8.12 -23.93 -11.04
C GLN A 238 -8.80 -23.28 -9.81
N GLY A 239 -9.27 -22.04 -9.91
CA GLY A 239 -10.08 -21.43 -8.83
C GLY A 239 -9.28 -21.12 -7.57
N GLN A 240 -7.95 -20.98 -7.69
CA GLN A 240 -7.12 -20.59 -6.57
C GLN A 240 -7.17 -19.07 -6.38
N PRO A 241 -7.51 -18.59 -5.17
CA PRO A 241 -7.64 -17.16 -4.91
C PRO A 241 -6.27 -16.47 -4.90
N GLY A 242 -6.29 -15.16 -5.15
CA GLY A 242 -5.19 -14.28 -4.78
C GLY A 242 -5.13 -14.14 -3.26
N ILE A 243 -3.92 -14.12 -2.71
CA ILE A 243 -3.63 -13.93 -1.30
C ILE A 243 -3.16 -12.50 -1.08
N TYR A 244 -3.82 -11.81 -0.17
CA TYR A 244 -3.59 -10.41 0.13
C TYR A 244 -3.04 -10.25 1.53
N THR A 245 -1.99 -9.44 1.67
CA THR A 245 -1.54 -8.96 2.99
C THR A 245 -2.56 -7.96 3.50
N GLU A 246 -3.12 -8.17 4.69
CA GLU A 246 -4.16 -7.30 5.24
C GLU A 246 -3.59 -5.96 5.70
N VAL A 247 -4.12 -4.86 5.17
CA VAL A 247 -3.60 -3.51 5.48
C VAL A 247 -3.95 -3.09 6.90
N TYR A 248 -5.14 -3.42 7.41
CA TYR A 248 -5.58 -3.01 8.74
C TYR A 248 -4.64 -3.51 9.84
N SER A 249 -4.24 -4.78 9.80
CA SER A 249 -3.28 -5.37 10.74
C SER A 249 -1.89 -4.71 10.70
N HIS A 250 -1.55 -4.03 9.61
CA HIS A 250 -0.27 -3.33 9.44
C HIS A 250 -0.40 -1.81 9.52
N LYS A 251 -1.60 -1.28 9.80
CA LYS A 251 -1.91 0.15 9.76
C LYS A 251 -0.95 0.99 10.59
N MET A 252 -0.59 0.54 11.78
CA MET A 252 0.34 1.27 12.66
C MET A 252 1.72 1.45 12.02
N TRP A 253 2.25 0.42 11.36
CA TRP A 253 3.53 0.52 10.65
C TRP A 253 3.40 1.47 9.45
N ILE A 254 2.32 1.35 8.67
CA ILE A 254 2.06 2.22 7.52
C ILE A 254 2.02 3.69 7.96
N GLU A 255 1.20 4.01 8.96
CA GLU A 255 1.05 5.37 9.49
C GLU A 255 2.39 5.94 9.97
N ASN A 256 3.21 5.16 10.67
CA ASN A 256 4.53 5.61 11.12
C ASN A 256 5.42 6.03 9.93
N VAL A 257 5.46 5.24 8.86
CA VAL A 257 6.24 5.56 7.66
C VAL A 257 5.69 6.78 6.91
N LEU A 258 4.37 6.97 6.93
CA LEU A 258 3.73 8.17 6.37
C LEU A 258 4.12 9.43 7.16
N TRP A 259 4.16 9.36 8.50
CA TRP A 259 4.50 10.49 9.38
C TRP A 259 5.97 10.90 9.32
N ASP A 260 6.90 9.95 9.28
CA ASP A 260 8.35 10.22 9.19
C ASP A 260 8.68 11.21 8.07
N PHE A 261 7.98 11.11 6.94
CA PHE A 261 8.19 11.95 5.78
C PHE A 261 7.68 13.39 5.96
N VAL A 262 6.50 13.55 6.57
CA VAL A 262 5.91 14.88 6.84
C VAL A 262 6.83 15.70 7.73
N VAL A 263 7.41 15.06 8.76
CA VAL A 263 8.33 15.72 9.69
C VAL A 263 9.63 16.11 8.99
N THR A 264 10.18 15.23 8.14
CA THR A 264 11.41 15.51 7.38
C THR A 264 11.25 16.70 6.44
N LEU A 265 10.12 16.78 5.72
CA LEU A 265 9.79 17.90 4.82
C LEU A 265 9.59 19.22 5.54
N GLN A 266 9.00 19.19 6.74
CA GLN A 266 8.58 20.42 7.42
C GLN A 266 9.65 21.02 8.33
N LEU A 267 10.72 20.26 8.61
CA LEU A 267 11.82 20.66 9.49
C LEU A 267 13.20 20.75 8.80
N ASP A 268 13.33 20.43 7.50
CA ASP A 268 14.59 20.42 6.75
C ASP A 268 15.73 19.65 7.46
N ILE A 269 15.42 18.51 8.09
CA ILE A 269 16.40 17.74 8.86
C ILE A 269 17.15 16.76 7.92
N PRO A 270 18.51 16.79 7.88
CA PRO A 270 19.30 15.85 7.08
C PRO A 270 19.07 14.39 7.46
N SER A 271 18.98 13.50 6.46
CA SER A 271 18.72 12.06 6.62
C SER A 271 19.76 11.32 7.47
N SER A 272 20.98 11.85 7.58
CA SER A 272 22.06 11.31 8.42
C SER A 272 21.78 11.39 9.93
N LEU A 273 20.83 12.21 10.37
CA LEU A 273 20.46 12.38 11.79
C LEU A 273 19.18 11.62 12.18
N ALA A 274 18.54 10.91 11.23
CA ALA A 274 17.27 10.21 11.45
C ALA A 274 17.38 9.04 12.45
N SER A 275 18.57 8.43 12.62
CA SER A 275 18.79 7.31 13.54
C SER A 275 18.76 7.71 15.02
N LEU A 276 19.22 8.92 15.36
CA LEU A 276 19.12 9.51 16.71
C LEU A 276 17.69 9.98 17.04
N HIS A 277 16.84 10.16 16.02
CA HIS A 277 15.48 10.68 16.13
C HIS A 277 14.46 9.65 16.67
N ASN A 278 14.70 8.35 16.50
CA ASN A 278 13.75 7.29 16.89
C ASN A 278 13.38 7.28 18.39
N ALA A 279 14.31 7.67 19.27
CA ALA A 279 14.06 7.75 20.71
C ALA A 279 13.21 8.97 21.10
N SER A 280 13.50 10.14 20.51
CA SER A 280 12.74 11.38 20.69
C SER A 280 11.35 11.30 20.04
N TYR A 281 11.24 10.57 18.93
CA TYR A 281 10.00 10.30 18.20
C TYR A 281 9.04 9.41 18.98
N ARG A 282 9.54 8.29 19.56
CA ARG A 282 8.76 7.46 20.48
C ARG A 282 8.24 8.27 21.67
N TYR A 283 9.07 9.13 22.25
CA TYR A 283 8.64 9.98 23.35
C TYR A 283 7.52 10.96 22.96
N ALA A 284 7.60 11.61 21.78
CA ALA A 284 6.56 12.51 21.30
C ALA A 284 5.25 11.78 20.94
N TYR A 285 5.36 10.61 20.30
CA TYR A 285 4.24 9.77 19.90
C TYR A 285 3.52 9.15 21.12
N ASP A 286 4.27 8.60 22.08
CA ASP A 286 3.72 8.06 23.33
C ASP A 286 3.02 9.16 24.15
N LYS A 287 3.56 10.38 24.12
CA LYS A 287 2.90 11.52 24.79
C LYS A 287 1.63 11.95 24.06
N PHE A 288 1.59 11.90 22.73
CA PHE A 288 0.40 12.18 21.94
C PHE A 288 -0.71 11.15 22.22
N LEU A 289 -0.37 9.86 22.24
CA LEU A 289 -1.31 8.79 22.58
C LEU A 289 -1.83 8.88 24.02
N ASN A 290 -0.97 9.25 24.98
CA ASN A 290 -1.37 9.42 26.38
C ASN A 290 -2.28 10.64 26.60
N ILE A 291 -2.09 11.73 25.84
CA ILE A 291 -2.97 12.91 25.92
C ILE A 291 -4.38 12.57 25.42
N ASN A 292 -4.52 11.76 24.37
CA ASN A 292 -5.83 11.35 23.86
C ASN A 292 -6.52 10.26 24.70
N LYS A 293 -5.79 9.54 25.58
CA LYS A 293 -6.40 8.68 26.62
C LYS A 293 -6.91 9.49 27.82
N SER A 294 -6.35 10.67 28.06
CA SER A 294 -6.75 11.53 29.19
C SER A 294 -7.99 12.40 28.93
N SER A 295 -8.51 12.42 27.70
CA SER A 295 -9.71 13.18 27.36
C SER A 295 -11.03 12.52 27.74
N ASP A 296 -11.03 11.28 28.22
CA ASP A 296 -12.25 10.60 28.72
C ASP A 296 -12.65 11.04 30.15
N GLY A 297 -11.94 11.99 30.76
CA GLY A 297 -12.17 12.44 32.13
C GLY A 297 -12.69 13.87 32.31
N CYS A 298 -13.00 14.63 31.25
CA CYS A 298 -13.39 16.04 31.41
C CYS A 298 -14.90 16.26 31.27
N SER A 299 -15.64 16.13 32.38
CA SER A 299 -17.08 16.31 32.49
C SER A 299 -17.58 17.77 32.38
N SER A 300 -16.75 18.73 31.92
CA SER A 300 -17.18 20.14 31.76
C SER A 300 -16.68 20.88 30.51
N CYS A 301 -16.04 20.22 29.54
CA CYS A 301 -15.69 20.91 28.29
C CYS A 301 -16.90 21.01 27.36
N THR A 302 -17.63 22.13 27.45
CA THR A 302 -18.70 22.51 26.53
C THR A 302 -18.23 22.45 25.08
N LYS A 303 -19.01 21.74 24.24
CA LYS A 303 -18.91 21.69 22.78
C LYS A 303 -18.69 23.09 22.18
N ARG A 304 -17.49 23.35 21.67
CA ARG A 304 -17.26 24.37 20.63
C ARG A 304 -16.35 23.78 19.54
N SER A 305 -16.97 23.56 18.38
CA SER A 305 -16.40 23.52 17.04
C SER A 305 -14.90 23.80 16.97
N THR A 306 -14.09 22.76 16.82
CA THR A 306 -12.68 22.90 16.45
C THR A 306 -12.57 22.87 14.92
N SER A 307 -12.65 24.05 14.30
CA SER A 307 -12.26 24.23 12.90
C SER A 307 -10.77 24.00 12.73
N ARG A 308 -10.34 23.60 11.51
CA ARG A 308 -8.94 23.31 11.09
C ARG A 308 -7.89 24.34 11.55
N HIS A 309 -8.29 25.57 11.88
CA HIS A 309 -7.39 26.62 12.39
C HIS A 309 -6.88 26.37 13.83
N GLY A 310 -7.66 25.72 14.69
CA GLY A 310 -7.27 25.46 16.09
C GLY A 310 -6.13 24.43 16.22
N LEU A 311 -6.14 23.41 15.37
CA LEU A 311 -5.09 22.39 15.32
C LEU A 311 -3.75 22.96 14.83
N HIS A 312 -3.78 23.88 13.85
CA HIS A 312 -2.59 24.56 13.36
C HIS A 312 -1.94 25.49 14.40
N LEU A 313 -2.74 26.19 15.21
CA LEU A 313 -2.24 27.08 16.27
C LEU A 313 -1.63 26.31 17.45
N ILE A 314 -2.20 25.15 17.79
CA ILE A 314 -1.66 24.27 18.83
C ILE A 314 -0.34 23.63 18.38
N ALA A 315 -0.23 23.21 17.11
CA ALA A 315 1.01 22.71 16.53
C ALA A 315 2.09 23.81 16.44
N SER A 316 1.73 25.02 16.02
CA SER A 316 2.64 26.17 15.90
C SER A 316 3.23 26.62 17.25
N ASN A 317 2.39 26.76 18.28
CA ASN A 317 2.86 27.18 19.60
C ASN A 317 3.65 26.09 20.32
N LYS A 318 3.39 24.81 20.06
CA LYS A 318 4.15 23.68 20.63
C LYS A 318 5.46 23.40 19.87
N MET A 319 5.54 23.75 18.58
CA MET A 319 6.79 23.77 17.82
C MET A 319 7.76 24.88 18.29
N LYS A 320 7.25 26.03 18.74
CA LYS A 320 8.09 27.05 19.40
C LYS A 320 8.71 26.55 20.70
N TYR A 321 7.97 25.75 21.47
CA TYR A 321 8.48 25.13 22.71
C TYR A 321 9.54 24.06 22.43
N ALA A 322 9.35 23.24 21.40
CA ALA A 322 10.36 22.28 20.95
C ALA A 322 11.65 22.96 20.46
N ARG A 323 11.54 24.05 19.67
CA ARG A 323 12.69 24.88 19.25
C ARG A 323 13.44 25.51 20.43
N ALA A 324 12.72 26.03 21.43
CA ALA A 324 13.34 26.63 22.62
C ALA A 324 14.11 25.60 23.45
N LYS A 325 13.57 24.37 23.56
CA LYS A 325 14.22 23.28 24.30
C LYS A 325 15.42 22.70 23.55
N TYR A 326 15.36 22.66 22.21
CA TYR A 326 16.48 22.25 21.35
C TYR A 326 17.67 23.22 21.45
N ARG A 327 17.43 24.55 21.41
CA ARG A 327 18.51 25.54 21.63
C ARG A 327 19.15 25.42 23.01
N SER A 328 18.35 25.12 24.06
CA SER A 328 18.90 24.88 25.40
C SER A 328 19.72 23.58 25.54
N MET A 329 19.58 22.66 24.59
CA MET A 329 20.36 21.42 24.53
C MET A 329 21.67 21.62 23.76
N GLU A 330 21.68 22.42 22.68
CA GLU A 330 22.92 22.83 21.98
C GLU A 330 23.86 23.60 22.92
N ASP A 331 23.34 24.55 23.70
CA ASP A 331 24.13 25.34 24.67
C ASP A 331 24.74 24.50 25.81
N ASN A 332 24.19 23.31 26.08
CA ASN A 332 24.67 22.39 27.13
C ASN A 332 25.56 21.25 26.60
N SER A 333 25.68 21.10 25.27
CA SER A 333 26.47 20.02 24.66
C SER A 333 27.89 20.42 24.25
N GLY A 334 28.28 21.69 24.36
CA GLY A 334 29.66 22.13 24.18
C GLY A 334 30.34 21.58 22.92
N ILE A 335 29.72 21.78 21.75
CA ILE A 335 30.36 21.67 20.43
C ILE A 335 30.52 23.07 19.86
#